data_AF-A0A432I0L1-F1
#
_entry.id   AF-A0A432I0L1-F1
#
_cell.length_a   1.000
_cell.length_b   1.000
_cell.length_c   1.000
_cell.angle_alpha   90.00
_cell.angle_beta   90.00
_cell.angle_gamma   90.00
#
_symmetry.space_group_name_H-M   'P 1'
#
loop_
_entity.id
_entity.type
_entity.pdbx_description
1 polymer ?
#
loop_
_entity_poly.entity_id
_entity_poly.type
_entity_poly.pdbx_seq_one_letter_code
_entity_poly.pdbx_strand_id
1 'polypeptide(L)'
;MSRRHVFRAMLIGLVVVTQLFAGCFGKEAGPEPPAPPWDVGMAYIDDPVTHQLPKNFDVADPLDNTSTGDWAASAETWVNRTLWGNASWAVFTNAEGGNCCEHYLAATEWGWILNFGGEYPTWSEDRGHTWKEWAPPVVQDLSCRTPKVTIPGQEGLGEGSIVQTTTGDIIAMGWFPYPSSSGADQFYAFLWDAD
;
A
#
# COMPACT_ATOMS: atom_id res chain seq x y z
N MET A 1 33.74 -55.54 27.56
CA MET A 1 32.80 -54.52 27.05
C MET A 1 31.65 -55.21 26.32
N SER A 2 30.40 -54.98 26.72
CA SER A 2 29.22 -55.65 26.13
C SER A 2 29.02 -55.24 24.67
N ARG A 3 28.73 -56.22 23.79
CA ARG A 3 28.43 -56.06 22.34
C ARG A 3 27.44 -54.92 22.05
N ARG A 4 26.52 -54.63 22.98
CA ARG A 4 25.56 -53.52 22.88
C ARG A 4 26.21 -52.13 22.94
N HIS A 5 27.29 -51.94 23.70
CA HIS A 5 27.98 -50.65 23.78
C HIS A 5 28.79 -50.36 22.52
N VAL A 6 29.41 -51.38 21.92
CA VAL A 6 30.15 -51.25 20.66
C VAL A 6 29.20 -50.91 19.51
N PHE A 7 28.04 -51.56 19.44
CA PHE A 7 27.04 -51.28 18.40
C PHE A 7 26.45 -49.87 18.50
N ARG A 8 26.18 -49.39 19.73
CA ARG A 8 25.74 -48.01 19.97
C ARG A 8 26.81 -46.99 19.58
N ALA A 9 28.07 -47.26 19.92
CA ALA A 9 29.17 -46.38 19.56
C ALA A 9 29.35 -46.28 18.03
N MET A 10 29.20 -47.40 17.30
CA MET A 10 29.23 -47.39 15.83
C MET A 10 28.09 -46.59 15.22
N LEU A 11 26.86 -46.75 15.72
CA LEU A 11 25.71 -45.97 15.24
C LEU A 11 25.89 -44.47 15.49
N ILE A 12 26.37 -44.09 16.67
CA ILE A 12 26.66 -42.69 16.99
C ILE A 12 27.75 -42.15 16.06
N GLY A 13 28.83 -42.92 15.84
CA GLY A 13 29.89 -42.56 14.92
C GLY A 13 29.38 -42.36 13.49
N LEU A 14 28.51 -43.25 13.01
CA LEU A 14 27.91 -43.16 11.68
C LEU A 14 27.06 -41.90 11.53
N VAL A 15 26.21 -41.60 12.53
CA VAL A 15 25.38 -40.39 12.54
C VAL A 15 26.27 -39.14 12.50
N VAL A 16 27.30 -39.07 13.34
CA VAL A 16 28.24 -37.93 13.35
C VAL A 16 28.93 -37.77 11.99
N VAL A 17 29.40 -38.86 11.38
CA VAL A 17 30.03 -38.83 10.06
C VAL A 17 29.05 -38.34 8.99
N THR A 18 27.80 -38.82 8.99
CA THR A 18 26.80 -38.35 8.01
C THR A 18 26.50 -36.86 8.14
N GLN A 19 26.55 -36.30 9.35
CA GLN A 19 26.35 -34.86 9.56
C GLN A 19 27.56 -34.03 9.13
N LEU A 20 28.79 -34.58 9.25
CA LEU A 20 30.01 -33.89 8.78
C LEU A 20 30.10 -33.78 7.25
N PHE A 21 29.43 -34.66 6.52
CA PHE A 21 29.40 -34.65 5.05
C PHE A 21 28.06 -34.19 4.46
N ALA A 22 27.07 -33.87 5.28
CA ALA A 22 25.82 -33.28 4.84
C ALA A 22 26.12 -31.88 4.24
N GLY A 23 26.07 -31.78 2.91
CA GLY A 23 26.34 -30.54 2.17
C GLY A 23 27.73 -30.43 1.53
N CYS A 24 28.67 -31.33 1.83
CA CYS A 24 30.04 -31.27 1.29
C CYS A 24 30.17 -31.86 -0.14
N PHE A 25 29.21 -32.69 -0.55
CA PHE A 25 29.16 -33.30 -1.90
C PHE A 25 28.01 -32.76 -2.76
N GLY A 26 27.39 -31.64 -2.36
CA GLY A 26 26.49 -30.93 -3.25
C GLY A 26 27.29 -30.40 -4.43
N LYS A 27 26.82 -30.64 -5.66
CA LYS A 27 27.26 -29.80 -6.78
C LYS A 27 27.07 -28.35 -6.34
N GLU A 28 28.12 -27.53 -6.45
CA GLU A 28 27.93 -26.09 -6.41
C GLU A 28 26.77 -25.78 -7.34
N ALA A 29 25.73 -25.13 -6.80
CA ALA A 29 24.65 -24.65 -7.62
C ALA A 29 25.33 -23.82 -8.71
N GLY A 30 25.12 -24.21 -9.97
CA GLY A 30 25.60 -23.41 -11.09
C GLY A 30 25.09 -21.97 -10.91
N PRO A 31 25.79 -20.97 -11.48
CA PRO A 31 25.34 -19.59 -11.38
C PRO A 31 23.86 -19.53 -11.74
N GLU A 32 23.05 -19.00 -10.82
CA GLU A 32 21.62 -18.82 -11.09
C GLU A 32 21.48 -17.97 -12.36
N PRO A 33 20.57 -18.35 -13.27
CA PRO A 33 20.31 -17.52 -14.43
C PRO A 33 19.90 -16.12 -13.95
N PRO A 34 20.25 -15.06 -14.69
CA PRO A 34 19.84 -13.70 -14.34
C PRO A 34 18.32 -13.64 -14.21
N ALA A 35 17.83 -12.89 -13.22
CA ALA A 35 16.40 -12.69 -13.05
C ALA A 35 15.81 -12.12 -14.35
N PRO A 36 14.62 -12.60 -14.79
CA PRO A 36 13.94 -11.98 -15.92
C PRO A 36 13.65 -10.50 -15.61
N PRO A 37 13.43 -9.64 -16.61
CA PRO A 37 12.98 -8.28 -16.34
C PRO A 37 11.73 -8.27 -15.46
N TRP A 38 11.66 -7.35 -14.50
CA TRP A 38 10.60 -7.32 -13.48
C TRP A 38 9.21 -7.07 -14.06
N ASP A 39 9.15 -6.43 -15.23
CA ASP A 39 7.95 -6.00 -15.94
C ASP A 39 7.53 -6.98 -17.04
N VAL A 40 8.15 -8.15 -17.15
CA VAL A 40 7.79 -9.14 -18.18
C VAL A 40 6.30 -9.48 -18.09
N GLY A 41 5.58 -9.17 -19.17
CA GLY A 41 4.14 -9.41 -19.28
C GLY A 41 3.26 -8.36 -18.61
N MET A 42 3.84 -7.29 -18.06
CA MET A 42 3.12 -6.13 -17.56
C MET A 42 3.01 -5.07 -18.65
N ALA A 43 1.87 -4.38 -18.70
CA ALA A 43 1.65 -3.23 -19.57
C ALA A 43 0.76 -2.23 -18.84
N TYR A 44 0.98 -0.95 -19.10
CA TYR A 44 0.10 0.10 -18.61
C TYR A 44 -1.28 -0.03 -19.25
N ILE A 45 -2.30 -0.16 -18.41
CA ILE A 45 -3.71 -0.07 -18.84
C ILE A 45 -4.07 1.39 -19.12
N ASP A 46 -3.49 2.30 -18.35
CA ASP A 46 -3.56 3.75 -18.52
C ASP A 46 -2.16 4.32 -18.32
N ASP A 47 -1.72 5.18 -19.24
CA ASP A 47 -0.34 5.67 -19.25
C ASP A 47 -0.18 6.80 -18.22
N PRO A 48 0.72 6.66 -17.23
CA PRO A 48 0.95 7.68 -16.20
C PRO A 48 1.17 9.09 -16.75
N VAL A 49 1.76 9.24 -17.93
CA VAL A 49 2.03 10.58 -18.53
C VAL A 49 0.75 11.37 -18.84
N THR A 50 -0.39 10.71 -18.87
CA THR A 50 -1.70 11.33 -19.11
C THR A 50 -2.29 11.95 -17.84
N HIS A 51 -1.76 11.61 -16.67
CA HIS A 51 -2.17 12.18 -15.38
C HIS A 51 -1.53 13.56 -15.15
N GLN A 52 -2.04 14.30 -14.17
CA GLN A 52 -1.53 15.64 -13.86
C GLN A 52 -0.08 15.63 -13.34
N LEU A 53 0.28 14.61 -12.57
CA LEU A 53 1.60 14.49 -11.94
C LEU A 53 2.21 13.10 -12.17
N PRO A 54 2.71 12.82 -13.39
CA PRO A 54 3.50 11.62 -13.64
C PRO A 54 4.86 11.70 -12.94
N LYS A 55 5.31 10.59 -12.38
CA LYS A 55 6.65 10.44 -11.80
C LYS A 55 7.30 9.14 -12.25
N ASN A 56 8.59 9.21 -12.54
CA ASN A 56 9.41 8.06 -12.85
C ASN A 56 10.12 7.59 -11.57
N PHE A 57 10.19 6.28 -11.42
CA PHE A 57 10.78 5.59 -10.29
C PHE A 57 11.78 4.56 -10.79
N ASP A 58 12.91 4.54 -10.13
CA ASP A 58 13.92 3.52 -10.31
C ASP A 58 13.47 2.22 -9.63
N VAL A 59 13.53 1.10 -10.35
CA VAL A 59 13.22 -0.22 -9.80
C VAL A 59 14.53 -0.91 -9.44
N ALA A 60 14.69 -1.23 -8.15
CA ALA A 60 15.82 -1.99 -7.63
C ALA A 60 15.56 -3.51 -7.78
N ASP A 61 16.60 -4.28 -8.11
CA ASP A 61 16.52 -5.74 -8.06
C ASP A 61 16.70 -6.19 -6.59
N PRO A 62 15.70 -6.86 -5.98
CA PRO A 62 15.80 -7.32 -4.59
C PRO A 62 16.88 -8.39 -4.37
N LEU A 63 17.38 -9.02 -5.44
CA LEU A 63 18.43 -10.05 -5.39
C LEU A 63 19.83 -9.50 -5.67
N ASP A 64 19.94 -8.30 -6.24
CA ASP A 64 21.22 -7.63 -6.51
C ASP A 64 21.56 -6.63 -5.40
N ASN A 65 22.59 -6.96 -4.61
CA ASN A 65 23.06 -6.09 -3.53
C ASN A 65 23.60 -4.73 -4.02
N THR A 66 23.91 -4.60 -5.32
CA THR A 66 24.31 -3.33 -5.92
C THR A 66 23.12 -2.45 -6.28
N SER A 67 21.87 -2.92 -6.13
CA SER A 67 20.66 -2.14 -6.50
C SER A 67 20.24 -1.07 -5.48
N THR A 68 20.68 -1.18 -4.23
CA THR A 68 20.35 -0.23 -3.15
C THR A 68 21.15 1.07 -3.28
N GLY A 69 22.40 1.00 -3.76
CA GLY A 69 23.31 2.14 -3.86
C GLY A 69 23.80 2.70 -2.53
N ASP A 70 24.57 3.78 -2.61
CA ASP A 70 25.03 4.59 -1.49
C ASP A 70 24.24 5.91 -1.43
N TRP A 71 23.78 6.34 -0.24
CA TRP A 71 23.10 7.63 -0.09
C TRP A 71 24.09 8.79 -0.09
N ALA A 72 24.03 9.65 -1.11
CA ALA A 72 24.83 10.87 -1.21
C ALA A 72 24.07 12.08 -0.62
N ALA A 73 24.24 12.31 0.69
CA ALA A 73 23.53 13.36 1.42
C ALA A 73 23.68 14.78 0.84
N SER A 74 24.81 15.09 0.18
CA SER A 74 25.03 16.41 -0.43
C SER A 74 24.18 16.68 -1.66
N ALA A 75 23.64 15.64 -2.29
CA ALA A 75 22.81 15.72 -3.48
C ALA A 75 21.41 15.11 -3.27
N GLU A 76 21.11 14.64 -2.05
CA GLU A 76 19.88 13.94 -1.68
C GLU A 76 19.47 12.85 -2.69
N THR A 77 20.47 12.09 -3.17
CA THR A 77 20.27 11.04 -4.19
C THR A 77 21.06 9.80 -3.85
N TRP A 78 20.57 8.64 -4.33
CA TRP A 78 21.32 7.39 -4.31
C TRP A 78 22.33 7.36 -5.47
N VAL A 79 23.57 6.96 -5.20
CA VAL A 79 24.66 6.82 -6.17
C VAL A 79 25.19 5.39 -6.17
N ASN A 80 26.04 5.04 -7.13
CA ASN A 80 26.68 3.71 -7.23
C ASN A 80 25.68 2.54 -7.22
N ARG A 81 24.49 2.73 -7.79
CA ARG A 81 23.45 1.71 -7.85
C ARG A 81 23.26 1.15 -9.25
N THR A 82 22.95 -0.14 -9.33
CA THR A 82 22.41 -0.78 -10.52
C THR A 82 20.89 -0.70 -10.49
N LEU A 83 20.25 -0.48 -11.64
CA LEU A 83 18.79 -0.48 -11.73
C LEU A 83 18.32 -1.72 -12.48
N TRP A 84 17.29 -2.38 -11.95
CA TRP A 84 16.61 -3.48 -12.64
C TRP A 84 15.76 -2.96 -13.80
N GLY A 85 15.23 -1.75 -13.65
CA GLY A 85 14.49 -1.03 -14.70
C GLY A 85 13.89 0.27 -14.17
N ASN A 86 12.90 0.79 -14.89
CA ASN A 86 12.19 2.01 -14.56
C ASN A 86 10.68 1.80 -14.62
N ALA A 87 9.95 2.42 -13.70
CA ALA A 87 8.49 2.44 -13.69
C ALA A 87 8.00 3.89 -13.62
N SER A 88 6.98 4.22 -14.39
CA SER A 88 6.23 5.47 -14.24
C SER A 88 4.95 5.22 -13.42
N TRP A 89 4.58 6.18 -12.58
CA TRP A 89 3.35 6.14 -11.79
C TRP A 89 2.66 7.51 -11.79
N ALA A 90 1.34 7.51 -11.74
CA ALA A 90 0.57 8.70 -11.40
C ALA A 90 0.72 8.97 -9.90
N VAL A 91 0.95 10.22 -9.53
CA VAL A 91 1.06 10.64 -8.13
C VAL A 91 -0.08 11.57 -7.81
N PHE A 92 -0.78 11.26 -6.72
CA PHE A 92 -1.88 12.05 -6.18
C PHE A 92 -1.44 12.73 -4.88
N THR A 93 -2.03 13.87 -4.61
CA THR A 93 -1.76 14.74 -3.47
C THR A 93 -2.97 14.81 -2.55
N ASN A 94 -2.90 15.65 -1.52
CA ASN A 94 -4.05 15.92 -0.65
C ASN A 94 -5.23 16.59 -1.38
N ALA A 95 -5.04 17.09 -2.61
CA ALA A 95 -6.13 17.61 -3.44
C ALA A 95 -7.08 16.51 -3.93
N GLU A 96 -6.59 15.28 -4.07
CA GLU A 96 -7.35 14.08 -4.45
C GLU A 96 -7.89 13.33 -3.21
N GLY A 97 -8.17 14.11 -2.16
CA GLY A 97 -8.56 13.64 -0.84
C GLY A 97 -7.38 13.27 0.04
N GLY A 98 -7.69 12.90 1.27
CA GLY A 98 -6.66 12.70 2.28
C GLY A 98 -6.27 13.99 2.99
N ASN A 99 -5.30 13.89 3.89
CA ASN A 99 -4.68 15.03 4.53
C ASN A 99 -3.16 14.96 4.36
N CYS A 100 -2.35 15.51 5.27
CA CYS A 100 -0.89 15.41 5.16
C CYS A 100 -0.32 13.99 5.31
N CYS A 101 -1.05 13.11 5.99
CA CYS A 101 -0.57 11.79 6.42
C CYS A 101 -1.58 10.67 6.16
N GLU A 102 -2.87 10.99 6.26
CA GLU A 102 -3.92 10.00 6.15
C GLU A 102 -4.52 9.95 4.75
N HIS A 103 -4.42 8.79 4.12
CA HIS A 103 -5.12 8.41 2.91
C HIS A 103 -5.58 6.96 3.09
N TYR A 104 -6.88 6.72 2.94
CA TYR A 104 -7.44 5.39 3.12
C TYR A 104 -8.08 4.98 1.80
N LEU A 105 -7.35 4.14 1.07
CA LEU A 105 -7.70 3.78 -0.29
C LEU A 105 -8.51 2.48 -0.32
N ALA A 106 -9.56 2.49 -1.14
CA ALA A 106 -10.25 1.28 -1.56
C ALA A 106 -10.56 1.38 -3.06
N ALA A 107 -10.99 0.27 -3.64
CA ALA A 107 -11.50 0.26 -5.00
C ALA A 107 -12.82 -0.49 -5.04
N THR A 108 -13.70 -0.08 -5.95
CA THR A 108 -14.94 -0.81 -6.22
C THR A 108 -14.69 -1.92 -7.23
N GLU A 109 -15.57 -2.92 -7.28
CA GLU A 109 -15.50 -4.02 -8.25
C GLU A 109 -15.59 -3.54 -9.73
N TRP A 110 -16.17 -2.36 -9.96
CA TRP A 110 -16.25 -1.72 -11.28
C TRP A 110 -15.12 -0.72 -11.55
N GLY A 111 -14.15 -0.59 -10.64
CA GLY A 111 -12.90 0.11 -10.88
C GLY A 111 -12.87 1.59 -10.50
N TRP A 112 -13.78 2.05 -9.63
CA TRP A 112 -13.60 3.36 -8.99
C TRP A 112 -12.48 3.29 -7.96
N ILE A 113 -11.75 4.39 -7.81
CA ILE A 113 -10.76 4.58 -6.74
C ILE A 113 -11.44 5.41 -5.66
N LEU A 114 -11.41 4.94 -4.43
CA LEU A 114 -11.99 5.61 -3.27
C LEU A 114 -10.87 6.05 -2.35
N ASN A 115 -10.99 7.23 -1.75
CA ASN A 115 -10.04 7.75 -0.76
C ASN A 115 -10.78 8.46 0.37
N PHE A 116 -10.41 8.16 1.62
CA PHE A 116 -10.96 8.86 2.77
C PHE A 116 -9.98 9.07 3.93
N GLY A 117 -9.07 10.03 3.82
CA GLY A 117 -8.26 10.52 4.95
C GLY A 117 -8.26 12.06 5.10
N GLY A 118 -9.23 12.72 4.49
CA GLY A 118 -9.43 14.17 4.57
C GLY A 118 -10.69 14.52 5.35
N GLU A 119 -11.30 15.66 5.04
CA GLU A 119 -12.56 16.03 5.67
C GLU A 119 -13.72 15.14 5.19
N TYR A 120 -13.77 14.79 3.91
CA TYR A 120 -14.83 13.94 3.38
C TYR A 120 -14.33 12.88 2.39
N PRO A 121 -15.16 11.84 2.12
CA PRO A 121 -14.84 10.86 1.09
C PRO A 121 -14.67 11.48 -0.29
N THR A 122 -13.64 11.03 -0.98
CA THR A 122 -13.35 11.39 -2.37
C THR A 122 -13.27 10.13 -3.22
N TRP A 123 -13.57 10.25 -4.51
CA TRP A 123 -13.46 9.13 -5.44
C TRP A 123 -13.15 9.58 -6.86
N SER A 124 -12.62 8.66 -7.63
CA SER A 124 -12.41 8.79 -9.06
C SER A 124 -13.07 7.62 -9.80
N GLU A 125 -13.75 7.94 -10.90
CA GLU A 125 -14.47 6.97 -11.74
C GLU A 125 -13.68 6.65 -13.03
N ASP A 126 -12.55 7.31 -13.23
CA ASP A 126 -11.76 7.31 -14.45
C ASP A 126 -10.26 7.07 -14.16
N ARG A 127 -9.97 6.19 -13.18
CA ARG A 127 -8.60 5.79 -12.79
C ARG A 127 -7.71 6.91 -12.26
N GLY A 128 -8.29 7.98 -11.74
CA GLY A 128 -7.60 9.08 -11.07
C GLY A 128 -7.42 10.34 -11.93
N HIS A 129 -8.00 10.39 -13.13
CA HIS A 129 -7.95 11.57 -13.99
C HIS A 129 -8.79 12.72 -13.45
N THR A 130 -9.98 12.39 -12.92
CA THR A 130 -10.86 13.33 -12.24
C THR A 130 -11.30 12.76 -10.90
N TRP A 131 -11.46 13.68 -9.94
CA TRP A 131 -11.84 13.36 -8.57
C TRP A 131 -13.08 14.14 -8.18
N LYS A 132 -13.96 13.48 -7.44
CA LYS A 132 -15.16 14.04 -6.85
C LYS A 132 -15.04 13.94 -5.33
N GLU A 133 -15.67 14.87 -4.63
CA GLU A 133 -15.80 14.87 -3.18
C GLU A 133 -17.27 14.92 -2.82
N TRP A 134 -17.66 14.15 -1.81
CA TRP A 134 -18.98 14.26 -1.22
C TRP A 134 -18.89 15.25 -0.07
N ALA A 135 -19.74 16.27 -0.05
CA ALA A 135 -19.81 17.19 1.08
C ALA A 135 -21.25 17.25 1.61
N PRO A 136 -21.44 17.23 2.94
CA PRO A 136 -22.75 17.37 3.55
C PRO A 136 -23.32 18.77 3.35
N PRO A 137 -24.66 18.95 3.32
CA PRO A 137 -25.26 20.26 3.48
C PRO A 137 -25.04 20.79 4.90
N VAL A 138 -24.97 22.12 5.04
CA VAL A 138 -24.82 22.79 6.35
C VAL A 138 -25.88 22.34 7.34
N VAL A 139 -27.12 22.21 6.89
CA VAL A 139 -28.22 21.67 7.69
C VAL A 139 -28.51 20.25 7.21
N GLN A 140 -28.22 19.28 8.08
CA GLN A 140 -28.55 17.87 7.84
C GLN A 140 -30.06 17.62 7.90
N ASP A 141 -30.48 16.47 7.39
CA ASP A 141 -31.87 16.04 7.53
C ASP A 141 -32.28 16.02 9.01
N LEU A 142 -33.34 16.75 9.32
CA LEU A 142 -33.89 16.83 10.67
C LEU A 142 -34.55 15.51 11.10
N SER A 143 -34.74 14.56 10.17
CA SER A 143 -35.16 13.20 10.47
C SER A 143 -34.07 12.34 11.12
N CYS A 144 -32.80 12.78 11.08
CA CYS A 144 -31.69 12.08 11.71
C CYS A 144 -31.87 12.00 13.23
N ARG A 145 -31.37 10.91 13.85
CA ARG A 145 -31.45 10.70 15.30
C ARG A 145 -30.82 11.85 16.10
N THR A 146 -29.72 12.40 15.60
CA THR A 146 -29.03 13.55 16.18
C THR A 146 -28.67 14.51 15.05
N PRO A 147 -29.56 15.44 14.66
CA PRO A 147 -29.26 16.40 13.62
C PRO A 147 -28.09 17.27 14.07
N LYS A 148 -27.06 17.37 13.24
CA LYS A 148 -25.90 18.21 13.48
C LYS A 148 -25.80 19.23 12.35
N VAL A 149 -25.54 20.49 12.70
CA VAL A 149 -25.10 21.47 11.71
C VAL A 149 -23.67 21.12 11.32
N THR A 150 -23.43 21.00 10.02
CA THR A 150 -22.09 20.85 9.48
C THR A 150 -21.61 22.18 8.91
N ILE A 151 -20.30 22.38 8.86
CA ILE A 151 -19.64 23.52 8.26
C ILE A 151 -18.57 22.94 7.32
N PRO A 152 -18.96 22.59 6.07
CA PRO A 152 -18.03 22.02 5.11
C PRO A 152 -16.79 22.88 4.89
N GLY A 153 -15.63 22.25 4.86
CA GLY A 153 -14.32 22.90 4.83
C GLY A 153 -13.79 23.28 6.21
N GLN A 154 -14.52 22.98 7.29
CA GLN A 154 -14.22 23.35 8.66
C GLN A 154 -14.67 22.29 9.69
N GLU A 155 -15.02 21.08 9.28
CA GLU A 155 -15.27 19.95 10.19
C GLU A 155 -13.97 19.40 10.79
N GLY A 156 -12.83 19.68 10.14
CA GLY A 156 -11.52 19.17 10.53
C GLY A 156 -11.05 18.05 9.60
N LEU A 157 -9.78 17.69 9.71
CA LEU A 157 -9.21 16.57 8.96
C LEU A 157 -9.55 15.28 9.69
N GLY A 158 -10.24 14.38 9.00
CA GLY A 158 -10.68 13.11 9.54
C GLY A 158 -9.71 11.98 9.22
N GLU A 159 -9.67 11.00 10.12
CA GLU A 159 -9.00 9.73 9.92
C GLU A 159 -10.08 8.65 9.83
N GLY A 160 -10.01 7.74 8.86
CA GLY A 160 -11.14 6.87 8.61
C GLY A 160 -10.85 5.61 7.83
N SER A 161 -11.92 5.00 7.34
CA SER A 161 -11.87 3.90 6.39
C SER A 161 -13.03 4.02 5.43
N ILE A 162 -12.83 3.54 4.21
CA ILE A 162 -13.84 3.49 3.16
C ILE A 162 -13.75 2.12 2.51
N VAL A 163 -14.90 1.48 2.31
CA VAL A 163 -14.99 0.13 1.73
C VAL A 163 -16.25 0.00 0.91
N GLN A 164 -16.19 -0.87 -0.09
CA GLN A 164 -17.37 -1.36 -0.79
C GLN A 164 -17.89 -2.62 -0.09
N THR A 165 -19.21 -2.69 0.12
CA THR A 165 -19.88 -3.90 0.60
C THR A 165 -20.04 -4.92 -0.53
N THR A 166 -20.46 -6.14 -0.19
CA THR A 166 -20.76 -7.19 -1.19
C THR A 166 -22.02 -6.90 -2.01
N THR A 167 -22.83 -5.90 -1.63
CA THR A 167 -24.04 -5.48 -2.35
C THR A 167 -23.77 -4.34 -3.32
N GLY A 168 -22.56 -3.76 -3.29
CA GLY A 168 -22.17 -2.64 -4.15
C GLY A 168 -22.13 -1.30 -3.41
N ASP A 169 -22.83 -1.18 -2.28
CA ASP A 169 -22.86 0.03 -1.46
C ASP A 169 -21.45 0.42 -0.98
N ILE A 170 -21.25 1.72 -0.76
CA ILE A 170 -20.00 2.22 -0.21
C ILE A 170 -20.26 2.78 1.17
N ILE A 171 -19.52 2.28 2.15
CA ILE A 171 -19.59 2.73 3.53
C ILE A 171 -18.24 3.34 3.88
N ALA A 172 -18.27 4.57 4.40
CA ALA A 172 -17.11 5.22 4.96
C ALA A 172 -17.39 5.65 6.40
N MET A 173 -16.40 5.50 7.27
CA MET A 173 -16.50 5.87 8.68
C MET A 173 -15.26 6.62 9.09
N GLY A 174 -15.45 7.81 9.65
CA GLY A 174 -14.38 8.76 9.94
C GLY A 174 -14.48 9.33 11.34
N TRP A 175 -13.33 9.47 11.96
CA TRP A 175 -13.14 10.13 13.23
C TRP A 175 -12.42 11.46 13.02
N PHE A 176 -12.92 12.51 13.65
CA PHE A 176 -12.44 13.88 13.53
C PHE A 176 -11.94 14.29 14.91
N PRO A 177 -10.68 13.93 15.24
CA PRO A 177 -10.13 14.15 16.58
C PRO A 177 -9.93 15.63 16.91
N TYR A 178 -9.73 16.45 15.88
CA TYR A 178 -9.29 17.82 16.04
C TYR A 178 -10.45 18.78 16.31
N PRO A 179 -10.28 19.76 17.21
CA PRO A 179 -11.23 20.85 17.35
C PRO A 179 -11.44 21.58 16.03
N SER A 180 -12.70 21.81 15.72
CA SER A 180 -13.16 22.44 14.49
C SER A 180 -14.31 23.39 14.81
N SER A 181 -14.78 24.12 13.79
CA SER A 181 -15.85 25.12 13.98
C SER A 181 -17.18 24.48 14.41
N SER A 182 -17.35 23.20 14.14
CA SER A 182 -18.58 22.43 14.39
C SER A 182 -18.49 21.56 15.64
N GLY A 183 -17.33 21.51 16.32
CA GLY A 183 -17.08 20.77 17.56
C GLY A 183 -15.71 20.08 17.59
N ALA A 184 -15.53 19.08 18.46
CA ALA A 184 -14.30 18.29 18.56
C ALA A 184 -14.66 16.82 18.83
N ASP A 185 -13.77 15.90 18.49
CA ASP A 185 -13.91 14.46 18.76
C ASP A 185 -15.23 13.90 18.20
N GLN A 186 -15.38 13.96 16.88
CA GLN A 186 -16.63 13.60 16.20
C GLN A 186 -16.48 12.33 15.39
N PHE A 187 -17.58 11.59 15.26
CA PHE A 187 -17.62 10.38 14.46
C PHE A 187 -18.72 10.49 13.40
N TYR A 188 -18.34 10.29 12.15
CA TYR A 188 -19.25 10.31 11.01
C TYR A 188 -19.27 8.98 10.29
N ALA A 189 -20.44 8.64 9.78
CA ALA A 189 -20.62 7.55 8.84
C ALA A 189 -21.27 8.11 7.58
N PHE A 190 -20.77 7.67 6.44
CA PHE A 190 -21.24 8.04 5.12
C PHE A 190 -21.67 6.77 4.41
N LEU A 191 -22.80 6.85 3.73
CA LEU A 191 -23.35 5.77 2.93
C LEU A 191 -23.61 6.31 1.53
N TRP A 192 -23.08 5.62 0.54
CA TRP A 192 -23.55 5.71 -0.84
C TRP A 192 -24.28 4.41 -1.15
N ASP A 193 -25.55 4.55 -1.52
CA ASP A 193 -26.44 3.46 -1.90
C ASP A 193 -26.25 3.19 -3.40
N ALA A 194 -26.05 1.91 -3.75
CA ALA A 194 -25.85 1.50 -5.13
C ALA A 194 -27.18 1.31 -5.91
N ASP A 195 -28.32 1.25 -5.22
CA ASP A 195 -29.64 0.93 -5.78
C ASP A 195 -30.39 2.11 -6.44
#